data_AF-A0AAE0AG63-F1
#
_entry.id   AF-A0AAE0AG63-F1
#
_cell.length_a   1.000
_cell.length_b   1.000
_cell.length_c   1.000
_cell.angle_alpha   90.00
_cell.angle_beta   90.00
_cell.angle_gamma   90.00
#
_symmetry.space_group_name_H-M   'P 1'
#
loop_
_entity.id
_entity.type
_entity.pdbx_description
1 polymer ?
#
loop_
_entity_poly.entity_id
_entity_poly.type
_entity_poly.pdbx_seq_one_letter_code
_entity_poly.pdbx_strand_id
1 'polypeptide(L)'
;MAEQLRNDTNVDASKWQYYRAKSVAREMIQGSVKEQYSKLWEYCAKIKRMNPDSSVIIKCSTSASGANPRFQRLYICLGALKKGWK
;
A
#
# COMPACT_ATOMS: atom_id res chain seq x y z
N MET A 1 2.89 25.12 0.54
CA MET A 1 1.76 24.24 0.95
C MET A 1 1.10 24.67 2.26
N ALA A 2 1.81 24.68 3.42
CA ALA A 2 1.21 25.16 4.68
C ALA A 2 0.85 26.67 4.62
N GLU A 3 1.70 27.47 3.97
CA GLU A 3 1.46 28.91 3.75
C GLU A 3 0.30 29.18 2.78
N GLN A 4 0.16 28.35 1.72
CA GLN A 4 -0.96 28.43 0.78
C GLN A 4 -2.30 28.08 1.47
N LEU A 5 -2.33 27.01 2.28
CA LEU A 5 -3.55 26.63 3.00
C LEU A 5 -3.97 27.67 4.05
N ARG A 6 -3.00 28.36 4.67
CA ARG A 6 -3.25 29.46 5.62
C ARG A 6 -3.98 30.63 4.94
N ASN A 7 -3.53 31.02 3.74
CA ASN A 7 -4.16 32.08 2.97
C ASN A 7 -5.58 31.70 2.49
N ASP A 8 -5.80 30.43 2.14
CA ASP A 8 -7.07 29.96 1.62
C ASP A 8 -8.14 29.71 2.71
N THR A 9 -7.73 29.36 3.93
CA THR A 9 -8.67 28.92 5.00
C THR A 9 -8.77 29.86 6.19
N ASN A 10 -7.92 30.90 6.27
CA ASN A 10 -7.83 31.83 7.41
C ASN A 10 -7.70 31.12 8.78
N VAL A 11 -7.16 29.89 8.79
CA VAL A 11 -6.93 29.08 9.98
C VAL A 11 -5.44 29.12 10.33
N ASP A 12 -5.13 29.64 11.52
CA ASP A 12 -3.78 29.57 12.06
C ASP A 12 -3.53 28.23 12.76
N ALA A 13 -3.07 27.24 11.98
CA ALA A 13 -2.73 25.91 12.46
C ALA A 13 -1.22 25.67 12.42
N SER A 14 -0.67 25.03 13.45
CA SER A 14 0.72 24.57 13.46
C SER A 14 1.01 23.64 12.28
N LYS A 15 2.26 23.63 11.79
CA LYS A 15 2.74 22.68 10.78
C LYS A 15 2.38 21.22 11.13
N TRP A 16 2.40 20.87 12.41
CA TRP A 16 2.00 19.54 12.90
C TRP A 16 0.51 19.25 12.78
N GLN A 17 -0.34 20.26 12.97
CA GLN A 17 -1.79 20.11 12.77
C GLN A 17 -2.10 19.91 11.28
N TYR A 18 -1.45 20.67 10.39
CA TYR A 18 -1.57 20.47 8.95
C TYR A 18 -1.14 19.07 8.51
N TYR A 19 -0.01 18.58 9.02
CA TYR A 19 0.47 17.23 8.72
C TYR A 19 -0.54 16.16 9.16
N ARG A 20 -1.08 16.28 10.37
CA ARG A 20 -2.09 15.35 10.89
C ARG A 20 -3.39 15.39 10.09
N ALA A 21 -3.92 16.58 9.81
CA ALA A 21 -5.13 16.75 9.01
C ALA A 21 -4.96 16.12 7.61
N LYS A 22 -3.81 16.36 6.97
CA LYS A 22 -3.48 15.73 5.68
C LYS A 22 -3.39 14.21 5.77
N SER A 23 -2.84 13.67 6.85
CA SER A 23 -2.77 12.23 7.09
C SER A 23 -4.16 11.61 7.24
N VAL A 24 -5.03 12.23 8.03
CA VAL A 24 -6.41 11.78 8.24
C VAL A 24 -7.21 11.85 6.93
N ALA A 25 -7.13 12.97 6.20
CA ALA A 25 -7.79 13.10 4.92
C ALA A 25 -7.33 12.03 3.92
N ARG A 26 -6.04 11.71 3.89
CA ARG A 26 -5.50 10.61 3.06
C ARG A 26 -6.07 9.26 3.47
N GLU A 27 -6.12 8.98 4.77
CA GLU A 27 -6.69 7.73 5.29
C GLU A 27 -8.19 7.62 4.97
N MET A 28 -8.95 8.70 5.03
CA MET A 28 -10.36 8.71 4.66
C MET A 28 -10.59 8.40 3.17
N ILE A 29 -9.73 8.93 2.29
CA ILE A 29 -9.86 8.76 0.83
C ILE A 29 -9.34 7.40 0.37
N GLN A 30 -8.17 6.99 0.87
CA GLN A 30 -7.43 5.82 0.36
C GLN A 30 -7.63 4.56 1.23
N GLY A 31 -8.32 4.70 2.36
CA GLY A 31 -8.38 3.70 3.41
C GLY A 31 -7.10 3.65 4.24
N SER A 32 -7.13 2.84 5.29
CA SER A 32 -5.96 2.57 6.11
C SER A 32 -4.94 1.71 5.38
N VAL A 33 -3.67 1.84 5.78
CA VAL A 33 -2.59 0.97 5.30
C VAL A 33 -2.96 -0.51 5.50
N LYS A 34 -3.60 -0.83 6.62
CA LYS A 34 -4.07 -2.20 6.93
C LYS A 34 -5.03 -2.75 5.86
N GLU A 35 -5.98 -1.93 5.40
CA GLU A 35 -6.92 -2.31 4.33
C GLU A 35 -6.25 -2.44 2.96
N GLN A 36 -5.19 -1.68 2.70
CA GLN A 36 -4.42 -1.85 1.47
C GLN A 36 -3.67 -3.19 1.48
N TYR A 37 -3.09 -3.58 2.62
CA TYR A 37 -2.41 -4.87 2.76
C TYR A 37 -3.37 -6.07 2.72
N SER A 38 -4.63 -5.94 3.13
CA SER A 38 -5.61 -7.04 3.03
C SER A 38 -5.93 -7.39 1.57
N LYS A 39 -5.88 -6.41 0.66
CA LYS A 39 -6.12 -6.59 -0.78
C LYS A 39 -4.98 -7.26 -1.54
N LEU A 40 -3.80 -7.46 -0.92
CA LEU A 40 -2.64 -8.06 -1.59
C LEU A 40 -2.93 -9.46 -2.13
N TRP A 41 -3.71 -10.26 -1.41
CA TRP A 41 -4.05 -11.62 -1.82
C TRP A 41 -4.86 -11.64 -3.11
N GLU A 42 -5.91 -10.83 -3.19
CA GLU A 42 -6.75 -10.68 -4.38
C GLU A 42 -5.96 -10.10 -5.55
N TYR A 43 -5.08 -9.12 -5.28
CA TYR A 43 -4.21 -8.53 -6.28
C TYR A 43 -3.25 -9.57 -6.88
N CYS A 44 -2.59 -10.36 -6.03
CA CYS A 44 -1.68 -11.42 -6.46
C CYS A 44 -2.41 -12.52 -7.25
N ALA A 45 -3.62 -12.89 -6.82
CA ALA A 45 -4.46 -13.83 -7.55
C ALA A 45 -4.83 -13.30 -8.94
N LYS A 46 -5.17 -12.01 -9.05
CA LYS A 46 -5.47 -11.36 -10.32
C LYS A 46 -4.26 -11.34 -11.27
N ILE A 47 -3.06 -11.04 -10.76
CA ILE A 47 -1.83 -11.12 -11.57
C ILE A 47 -1.64 -12.51 -12.15
N LYS A 48 -1.71 -13.55 -11.31
CA LYS A 48 -1.55 -14.94 -11.77
C LYS A 48 -2.62 -15.34 -12.79
N ARG A 49 -3.87 -14.89 -12.61
CA ARG A 49 -4.96 -15.16 -13.56
C ARG A 49 -4.73 -14.50 -14.92
N MET A 50 -4.32 -13.23 -14.93
CA MET A 50 -4.14 -12.46 -16.17
C MET A 50 -2.83 -12.79 -16.87
N ASN A 51 -1.79 -13.17 -16.12
CA ASN A 51 -0.47 -13.48 -16.63
C ASN A 51 0.05 -14.78 -15.98
N PRO A 52 -0.39 -15.95 -16.45
CA PRO A 52 -0.06 -17.25 -15.85
C PRO A 52 1.45 -17.51 -15.69
N ASP A 53 2.26 -16.97 -16.61
CA ASP A 53 3.72 -17.12 -16.61
C ASP A 53 4.43 -16.26 -15.54
N SER A 54 3.68 -15.41 -14.83
CA SER A 54 4.23 -14.53 -13.80
C SER A 54 4.43 -15.26 -12.48
N SER A 55 5.58 -15.05 -11.84
CA SER A 55 5.82 -15.52 -10.48
C SER A 55 5.34 -14.48 -9.48
N VAL A 56 4.51 -14.90 -8.54
CA VAL A 56 4.05 -14.07 -7.43
C VAL A 56 4.19 -14.84 -6.12
N ILE A 57 4.96 -14.30 -5.19
CA ILE A 57 5.29 -14.91 -3.89
C ILE A 57 5.06 -13.88 -2.79
N ILE A 58 4.19 -14.19 -1.83
CA ILE A 58 4.01 -13.42 -0.60
C ILE A 58 4.67 -14.20 0.54
N LYS A 59 5.53 -13.52 1.32
CA LYS A 59 6.09 -14.06 2.56
C LYS A 59 5.52 -13.30 3.75
N CYS A 60 4.97 -14.05 4.70
CA CYS A 60 4.56 -13.56 6.01
C CYS A 60 5.32 -14.32 7.10
N SER A 61 5.64 -13.67 8.20
CA SER A 61 6.09 -14.34 9.42
C SER A 61 4.91 -14.66 10.32
N THR A 62 4.78 -15.92 10.71
CA THR A 62 3.93 -16.37 11.80
C THR A 62 4.74 -16.34 13.08
N SER A 63 4.26 -15.65 14.11
CA SER A 63 4.82 -15.79 15.46
C SER A 63 4.40 -17.14 16.04
N ALA A 64 5.28 -17.81 16.78
CA ALA A 64 4.99 -19.05 17.49
C ALA A 64 3.81 -18.92 18.49
N SER A 65 3.47 -17.68 18.88
CA SER A 65 2.40 -17.35 19.82
C SER A 65 0.99 -17.28 19.22
N GLY A 66 0.76 -17.75 17.98
CA GLY A 66 -0.57 -17.73 17.35
C GLY A 66 -1.04 -16.34 16.90
N ALA A 67 -0.15 -15.36 16.86
CA ALA A 67 -0.46 -14.01 16.36
C ALA A 67 -0.70 -14.00 14.84
N ASN A 68 -1.48 -13.01 14.39
CA ASN A 68 -1.76 -12.79 12.96
C ASN A 68 -0.47 -12.73 12.14
N PRO A 69 -0.41 -13.39 10.97
CA PRO A 69 0.77 -13.39 10.12
C PRO A 69 1.14 -11.96 9.73
N ARG A 70 2.37 -11.55 10.05
CA ARG A 70 2.89 -10.23 9.69
C ARG A 70 3.52 -10.29 8.32
N PHE A 71 3.07 -9.43 7.40
CA PHE A 71 3.68 -9.31 6.09
C PHE A 71 5.18 -8.99 6.19
N GLN A 72 6.00 -9.69 5.42
CA GLN A 72 7.43 -9.41 5.30
C GLN A 72 7.78 -8.85 3.93
N ARG A 73 7.41 -9.55 2.86
CA ARG A 73 7.76 -9.16 1.49
C ARG A 73 6.84 -9.78 0.46
N LEU A 74 6.72 -9.09 -0.67
CA LEU A 74 6.05 -9.53 -1.89
C LEU A 74 7.08 -9.50 -3.02
N TYR A 75 7.21 -10.62 -3.72
CA TYR A 75 8.01 -10.72 -4.94
C TYR A 75 7.07 -10.94 -6.13
N ILE A 76 7.26 -10.15 -7.18
CA ILE A 76 6.53 -10.26 -8.45
C ILE A 76 7.56 -10.25 -9.59
N CYS A 77 7.51 -11.27 -10.44
CA CYS A 77 8.26 -11.30 -11.69
C CYS A 77 7.29 -11.60 -12.84
N LEU A 78 7.05 -10.60 -13.69
CA LEU A 78 6.11 -10.72 -14.80
C LEU A 78 6.66 -11.68 -15.85
N GLY A 79 5.80 -12.58 -16.34
CA GLY A 79 6.20 -13.60 -17.32
C GLY A 79 6.85 -13.00 -18.59
N ALA A 80 6.32 -11.88 -19.06
CA ALA A 80 6.87 -11.16 -20.20
C ALA A 80 8.34 -10.73 -19.99
N LEU A 81 8.70 -10.32 -18.77
CA LEU A 81 10.07 -9.92 -18.43
C LEU A 81 11.02 -11.13 -18.36
N LYS A 82 10.51 -12.31 -18.00
CA LYS A 82 11.30 -13.55 -18.01
C LYS A 82 11.59 -14.04 -19.42
N LYS A 83 10.59 -13.93 -20.31
CA LYS A 83 10.70 -14.36 -21.70
C LYS A 83 11.67 -13.49 -22.49
N GLY A 84 11.84 -12.23 -22.07
CA GLY A 84 12.69 -11.26 -22.73
C GLY A 84 12.08 -10.81 -24.07
N TRP A 85 12.83 -9.98 -24.79
CA TRP A 85 12.50 -9.63 -26.17
C TRP A 85 13.22 -10.59 -27.10
N LYS A 86 12.55 -10.98 -28.18
CA LYS A 86 13.16 -11.72 -29.30
C LYS A 86 13.61 -10.75 -30.36
#